data_AF-A0AAE1LRK1-F1
#
_entry.id   AF-A0AAE1LRK1-F1
#
_cell.length_a   1.000
_cell.length_b   1.000
_cell.length_c   1.000
_cell.angle_alpha   90.00
_cell.angle_beta   90.00
_cell.angle_gamma   90.00
#
_symmetry.space_group_name_H-M   'P 1'
#
loop_
_entity.id
_entity.type
_entity.pdbx_description
1 polymer ?
#
loop_
_entity_poly.entity_id
_entity_poly.type
_entity_poly.pdbx_seq_one_letter_code
_entity_poly.pdbx_strand_id
1 'polypeptide(L)'
;DILLLAGQQTTFILGDYNIDFNRGKDRPFHECHEIMKSMFFEYLFTDITRPTLNGGSCIDNVVTNSKVKVQSKSIVPIDFSDHNALKVNISILEKIRIIKYKQETRRINEGTLNELNYLLAMENWGEVMCEDDPEEAYNNFITTFTHNYNITCPKYWKSISCKKDNYESDRGIVHCKALLSILKQSKPNENNSQQDILAKIKKCKRQLRKAHDQAMKNYNSKKIREANNVSKETWNIIKKLKTTRESKIDQIVLNIQGKPCNDPKLVSNVFNEYYANVPIAIKEKLGDTPFNFDHIKNIDSSIYLEKCTEKEVLEAIDMLATKNSAGIDEISNRVLKSCTQQVTQPLTCITNLCLEKGCFPTALKGTLITPLYKKSDKLQPKNYRPIAANSPFSKGSILGPYLFIIYTNCIQQLVKELGAEAIVYVDDTNIIVTADDTEELFNQTEKILRALKGFFASLNLELNWEKTVYMTFDRTREDKKLILDNITIQR
;
A
#
# COMPACT_ATOMS: atom_id res chain seq x y z
N ASP A 1 -27.80 39.53 16.82
CA ASP A 1 -27.35 38.13 16.55
C ASP A 1 -25.87 37.97 16.23
N ILE A 2 -25.19 38.89 15.53
CA ILE A 2 -23.73 38.80 15.27
C ILE A 2 -22.87 39.08 16.54
N LEU A 3 -23.35 39.92 17.47
CA LEU A 3 -22.62 40.27 18.70
C LEU A 3 -22.52 39.14 19.75
N LEU A 4 -23.47 38.20 19.77
CA LEU A 4 -23.49 37.11 20.76
C LEU A 4 -22.54 35.95 20.41
N LEU A 5 -22.16 35.82 19.13
CA LEU A 5 -21.26 34.75 18.66
C LEU A 5 -19.78 35.00 19.03
N ALA A 6 -19.36 36.27 19.16
CA ALA A 6 -17.99 36.63 19.50
C ALA A 6 -17.59 36.27 20.95
N GLY A 7 -18.57 36.16 21.86
CA GLY A 7 -18.33 35.78 23.27
C GLY A 7 -18.04 34.28 23.48
N GLN A 8 -18.35 33.41 22.50
CA GLN A 8 -18.17 31.97 22.65
C GLN A 8 -16.85 31.44 22.09
N GLN A 9 -16.30 32.03 21.03
CA GLN A 9 -15.07 31.56 20.37
C GLN A 9 -13.84 32.38 20.79
N THR A 10 -12.72 31.69 21.03
CA THR A 10 -11.41 32.35 21.18
C THR A 10 -11.06 33.08 19.89
N THR A 11 -10.87 34.38 19.98
CA THR A 11 -10.58 35.24 18.83
C THR A 11 -9.26 35.97 19.04
N PHE A 12 -8.45 36.03 17.97
CA PHE A 12 -7.26 36.86 17.86
C PHE A 12 -7.43 37.79 16.66
N ILE A 13 -7.30 39.09 16.89
CA ILE A 13 -7.30 40.11 15.85
C ILE A 13 -5.87 40.64 15.76
N LEU A 14 -5.24 40.42 14.61
CA LEU A 14 -3.86 40.78 14.33
C LEU A 14 -3.87 41.83 13.23
N GLY A 15 -3.15 42.93 13.42
CA GLY A 15 -3.04 43.93 12.37
C GLY A 15 -2.26 45.17 12.76
N ASP A 16 -2.04 45.99 11.75
CA ASP A 16 -1.62 47.38 11.87
C ASP A 16 -2.90 48.23 11.99
N TYR A 17 -3.12 48.81 13.16
CA TYR A 17 -4.32 49.58 13.45
C TYR A 17 -4.17 51.04 13.04
N ASN A 18 -2.98 51.49 12.63
CA ASN A 18 -2.65 52.91 12.40
C ASN A 18 -3.03 53.82 13.59
N ILE A 19 -3.15 53.24 14.79
CA ILE A 19 -3.50 53.91 16.05
C ILE A 19 -2.37 53.60 17.03
N ASP A 20 -1.80 54.63 17.63
CA ASP A 20 -0.68 54.47 18.55
C ASP A 20 -1.15 54.05 19.95
N PHE A 21 -1.04 52.76 20.27
CA PHE A 21 -1.40 52.19 21.57
C PHE A 21 -0.44 52.62 22.70
N ASN A 22 0.68 53.29 22.39
CA ASN A 22 1.61 53.85 23.37
C ASN A 22 1.19 55.27 23.80
N ARG A 23 0.47 56.02 22.94
CA ARG A 23 0.03 57.40 23.20
C ARG A 23 -1.46 57.43 23.54
N GLY A 24 -1.79 57.04 24.77
CA GLY A 24 -3.18 56.90 25.26
C GLY A 24 -3.97 58.21 25.45
N LYS A 25 -3.81 59.21 24.59
CA LYS A 25 -4.48 60.53 24.67
C LYS A 25 -5.16 60.98 23.38
N ASP A 26 -4.99 60.27 22.27
CA ASP A 26 -5.60 60.65 21.01
C ASP A 26 -7.03 60.11 20.92
N ARG A 27 -7.94 60.92 20.37
CA ARG A 27 -9.37 60.56 20.22
C ARG A 27 -9.58 59.22 19.48
N PRO A 28 -8.86 58.90 18.40
CA PRO A 28 -8.97 57.59 17.73
C PRO A 28 -8.58 56.41 18.64
N PHE A 29 -7.59 56.59 19.52
CA PHE A 29 -7.23 55.57 20.49
C PHE A 29 -8.35 55.33 21.50
N HIS A 30 -8.94 56.39 22.04
CA HIS A 30 -10.05 56.27 22.99
C HIS A 30 -11.28 55.59 22.37
N GLU A 31 -11.67 55.98 21.16
CA GLU A 31 -12.80 55.35 20.46
C GLU A 31 -12.53 53.85 20.19
N CYS A 32 -11.32 53.51 19.74
CA CYS A 32 -10.91 52.13 19.49
C CYS A 32 -10.87 51.29 20.77
N HIS A 33 -10.32 51.85 21.86
CA HIS A 33 -10.21 51.20 23.17
C HIS A 33 -11.58 50.89 23.78
N GLU A 34 -12.51 51.86 23.74
CA GLU A 34 -13.87 51.66 24.26
C GLU A 34 -14.64 50.61 23.44
N ILE A 35 -14.47 50.61 22.10
CA ILE A 35 -15.05 49.57 21.24
C ILE A 35 -14.47 48.19 21.60
N MET A 36 -13.14 48.05 21.71
CA MET A 36 -12.50 46.78 22.06
C MET A 36 -12.96 46.29 23.44
N LYS A 37 -12.99 47.16 24.45
CA LYS A 37 -13.49 46.84 25.79
C LYS A 37 -14.95 46.43 25.80
N SER A 38 -15.81 47.13 25.05
CA SER A 38 -17.24 46.78 24.95
C SER A 38 -17.46 45.37 24.37
N MET A 39 -16.49 44.87 23.61
CA MET A 39 -16.48 43.53 23.01
C MET A 39 -15.61 42.53 23.77
N PHE A 40 -15.18 42.85 25.00
CA PHE A 40 -14.30 42.03 25.85
C PHE A 40 -12.94 41.69 25.24
N PHE A 41 -12.41 42.55 24.38
CA PHE A 41 -11.09 42.41 23.78
C PHE A 41 -10.06 43.25 24.51
N GLU A 42 -8.87 42.68 24.71
CA GLU A 42 -7.69 43.36 25.25
C GLU A 42 -6.53 43.30 24.25
N TYR A 43 -5.82 44.41 24.09
CA TYR A 43 -4.60 44.47 23.31
C TYR A 43 -3.38 44.02 24.14
N LEU A 44 -2.43 43.32 23.52
CA LEU A 44 -1.34 42.66 24.23
C LEU A 44 -0.05 43.50 24.31
N PHE A 45 0.17 44.46 23.44
CA PHE A 45 1.40 45.25 23.39
C PHE A 45 1.15 46.74 23.65
N THR A 46 2.07 47.37 24.38
CA THR A 46 2.11 48.84 24.61
C THR A 46 3.48 49.42 24.27
N ASP A 47 4.48 48.56 24.08
CA ASP A 47 5.85 48.95 23.75
C ASP A 47 5.99 49.27 22.26
N ILE A 48 7.04 50.01 21.89
CA ILE A 48 7.28 50.48 20.51
C ILE A 48 7.36 49.29 19.53
N THR A 49 6.40 49.23 18.60
CA THR A 49 6.37 48.24 17.53
C THR A 49 6.98 48.78 16.24
N ARG A 50 6.93 50.10 16.01
CA ARG A 50 7.57 50.78 14.89
C ARG A 50 8.62 51.78 15.41
N PRO A 51 9.88 51.37 15.57
CA PRO A 51 10.93 52.28 16.03
C PRO A 51 11.23 53.36 14.97
N THR A 52 11.30 54.61 15.41
CA THR A 52 11.72 55.76 14.58
C THR A 52 12.80 56.55 15.32
N LEU A 53 13.52 57.41 14.61
CA LEU A 53 14.57 58.27 15.19
C LEU A 53 14.05 59.16 16.34
N ASN A 54 12.75 59.46 16.36
CA ASN A 54 12.08 60.34 17.34
C ASN A 54 11.18 59.56 18.33
N GLY A 55 11.61 58.37 18.76
CA GLY A 55 10.98 57.64 19.87
C GLY A 55 9.93 56.59 19.49
N GLY A 56 9.61 56.39 18.21
CA GLY A 56 8.76 55.30 17.71
C GLY A 56 7.27 55.35 18.11
N SER A 57 6.48 54.41 17.59
CA SER A 57 5.06 54.23 17.88
C SER A 57 4.68 52.76 18.07
N CYS A 58 3.56 52.48 18.74
CA CYS A 58 2.98 51.14 18.88
C CYS A 58 1.70 51.06 18.04
N ILE A 59 1.83 50.78 16.74
CA ILE A 59 0.68 50.74 15.82
C ILE A 59 0.25 49.32 15.43
N ASP A 60 1.12 48.35 15.65
CA ASP A 60 0.81 46.92 15.48
C ASP A 60 0.34 46.35 16.81
N ASN A 61 -0.71 45.55 16.81
CA ASN A 61 -1.12 44.86 18.04
C ASN A 61 -1.72 43.49 17.79
N VAL A 62 -1.75 42.72 18.87
CA VAL A 62 -2.50 41.46 18.96
C VAL A 62 -3.59 41.68 19.98
N VAL A 63 -4.84 41.54 19.55
CA VAL A 63 -6.03 41.80 20.36
C VAL A 63 -6.78 40.50 20.58
N THR A 64 -7.18 40.18 21.82
CA THR A 64 -7.80 38.89 22.16
C THR A 64 -8.85 38.98 23.26
N ASN A 65 -9.84 38.07 23.25
CA ASN A 65 -11.00 38.07 24.15
C ASN A 65 -10.87 37.11 25.37
N SER A 66 -9.68 37.06 25.99
CA SER A 66 -9.36 36.42 27.29
C SER A 66 -9.41 34.89 27.43
N LYS A 67 -10.04 34.13 26.51
CA LYS A 67 -10.19 32.66 26.69
C LYS A 67 -8.89 31.84 26.57
N VAL A 68 -7.80 32.42 26.07
CA VAL A 68 -6.53 31.70 25.89
C VAL A 68 -5.43 32.29 26.76
N LYS A 69 -4.78 31.41 27.53
CA LYS A 69 -3.62 31.78 28.34
C LYS A 69 -2.43 32.08 27.44
N VAL A 70 -2.12 33.37 27.30
CA VAL A 70 -0.85 33.83 26.71
C VAL A 70 0.28 33.41 27.65
N GLN A 71 1.19 32.56 27.17
CA GLN A 71 2.33 32.08 27.93
C GLN A 71 3.47 33.11 27.97
N SER A 72 3.72 33.76 26.84
CA SER A 72 4.70 34.83 26.74
C SER A 72 4.44 35.69 25.51
N LYS A 73 4.85 36.95 25.60
CA LYS A 73 4.82 37.93 24.52
C LYS A 73 6.19 38.60 24.43
N SER A 74 6.66 38.88 23.23
CA SER A 74 7.93 39.56 23.00
C SER A 74 7.90 40.32 21.69
N ILE A 75 8.49 41.52 21.69
CA ILE A 75 8.81 42.25 20.46
C ILE A 75 10.15 41.72 19.95
N VAL A 76 10.18 41.32 18.69
CA VAL A 76 11.35 40.79 18.01
C VAL A 76 11.83 41.85 17.03
N PRO A 77 12.96 42.51 17.28
CA PRO A 77 13.54 43.45 16.33
C PRO A 77 13.75 42.77 14.97
N ILE A 78 13.27 43.41 13.92
CA ILE A 78 13.42 42.91 12.55
C ILE A 78 14.23 43.93 11.76
N ASP A 79 15.44 43.56 11.37
CA ASP A 79 16.35 44.47 10.67
C ASP A 79 15.86 44.91 9.27
N PHE A 80 14.83 44.27 8.73
CA PHE A 80 14.35 44.42 7.34
C PHE A 80 12.91 44.94 7.21
N SER A 81 12.32 45.40 8.29
CA SER A 81 11.06 46.16 8.29
C SER A 81 11.24 47.37 9.19
N ASP A 82 10.54 48.45 8.89
CA ASP A 82 10.41 49.58 9.81
C ASP A 82 9.53 49.24 11.03
N HIS A 83 8.88 48.06 11.03
CA HIS A 83 8.13 47.49 12.15
C HIS A 83 8.86 46.26 12.72
N ASN A 84 8.87 46.14 14.04
CA ASN A 84 9.29 44.96 14.78
C ASN A 84 8.21 43.88 14.75
N ALA A 85 8.60 42.60 14.74
CA ALA A 85 7.63 41.52 14.83
C ALA A 85 7.07 41.38 16.24
N LEU A 86 5.77 41.13 16.32
CA LEU A 86 5.10 40.73 17.54
C LEU A 86 5.04 39.20 17.63
N LYS A 87 5.64 38.64 18.67
CA LYS A 87 5.58 37.21 18.96
C LYS A 87 4.74 36.98 20.20
N VAL A 88 3.68 36.17 20.06
CA VAL A 88 2.83 35.75 21.17
C VAL A 88 2.80 34.22 21.19
N ASN A 89 3.19 33.63 22.31
CA ASN A 89 3.08 32.19 22.54
C ASN A 89 1.81 31.92 23.34
N ILE A 90 0.95 31.04 22.82
CA ILE A 90 -0.34 30.72 23.40
C ILE A 90 -0.46 29.23 23.71
N SER A 91 -1.22 28.90 24.76
CA SER A 91 -1.62 27.52 25.04
C SER A 91 -2.96 27.23 24.37
N ILE A 92 -2.98 26.38 23.35
CA ILE A 92 -4.23 25.90 22.74
C ILE A 92 -4.68 24.66 23.50
N LEU A 93 -5.84 24.73 24.16
CA LEU A 93 -6.39 23.62 24.94
C LEU A 93 -7.08 22.54 24.08
N GLU A 94 -7.45 22.84 22.83
CA GLU A 94 -8.15 21.91 21.94
C GLU A 94 -7.45 21.65 20.60
N LYS A 95 -7.47 20.39 20.14
CA LYS A 95 -6.84 19.95 18.90
C LYS A 95 -7.68 20.33 17.67
N ILE A 96 -7.12 21.11 16.75
CA ILE A 96 -7.71 21.42 15.44
C ILE A 96 -7.95 20.12 14.65
N ARG A 97 -9.20 19.87 14.22
CA ARG A 97 -9.58 18.72 13.39
C ARG A 97 -9.42 19.05 11.90
N ILE A 98 -8.40 18.47 11.26
CA ILE A 98 -8.24 18.45 9.80
C ILE A 98 -9.17 17.37 9.23
N ILE A 99 -9.94 17.68 8.19
CA ILE A 99 -10.78 16.70 7.48
C ILE A 99 -9.86 15.67 6.82
N LYS A 100 -9.98 14.42 7.25
CA LYS A 100 -9.18 13.26 6.81
C LYS A 100 -10.11 12.27 6.12
N TYR A 101 -9.63 11.63 5.06
CA TYR A 101 -10.29 10.48 4.45
C TYR A 101 -10.55 9.42 5.53
N LYS A 102 -11.77 8.90 5.60
CA LYS A 102 -12.16 7.86 6.56
C LYS A 102 -12.18 6.52 5.84
N GLN A 103 -11.52 5.53 6.41
CA GLN A 103 -11.60 4.14 5.98
C GLN A 103 -12.21 3.33 7.12
N GLU A 104 -13.17 2.46 6.80
CA GLU A 104 -13.67 1.47 7.76
C GLU A 104 -12.59 0.40 7.99
N THR A 105 -12.35 0.06 9.25
CA THR A 105 -11.34 -0.94 9.63
C THR A 105 -11.74 -1.61 10.94
N ARG A 106 -11.09 -2.71 11.30
CA ARG A 106 -11.35 -3.44 12.55
C ARG A 106 -10.40 -3.05 13.67
N ARG A 107 -10.90 -3.06 14.91
CA ARG A 107 -10.09 -2.83 16.11
C ARG A 107 -9.28 -4.09 16.45
N ILE A 108 -8.12 -4.23 15.83
CA ILE A 108 -7.20 -5.37 16.05
C ILE A 108 -6.00 -4.91 16.88
N ASN A 109 -5.92 -5.36 18.12
CA ASN A 109 -4.78 -5.17 19.03
C ASN A 109 -4.67 -6.39 19.96
N GLU A 110 -3.61 -6.49 20.75
CA GLU A 110 -3.39 -7.65 21.63
C GLU A 110 -4.54 -7.89 22.60
N GLY A 111 -5.13 -6.83 23.18
CA GLY A 111 -6.28 -6.98 24.07
C GLY A 111 -7.51 -7.57 23.38
N THR A 112 -7.84 -7.09 22.17
CA THR A 112 -9.01 -7.63 21.43
C THR A 112 -8.77 -9.04 20.89
N LEU A 113 -7.52 -9.38 20.55
CA LEU A 113 -7.16 -10.74 20.13
C LEU A 113 -7.15 -11.73 21.29
N ASN A 114 -6.71 -11.31 22.48
CA ASN A 114 -6.79 -12.13 23.69
C ASN A 114 -8.25 -12.41 24.07
N GLU A 115 -9.13 -11.42 23.94
CA GLU A 115 -10.57 -11.60 24.16
C GLU A 115 -11.19 -12.56 23.14
N LEU A 116 -10.83 -12.42 21.85
CA LEU A 116 -11.25 -13.37 20.81
C LEU A 116 -10.83 -14.79 21.15
N ASN A 117 -9.57 -14.96 21.57
CA ASN A 117 -9.04 -16.25 21.95
C ASN A 117 -9.79 -16.85 23.16
N TYR A 118 -10.13 -16.01 24.15
CA TYR A 118 -10.92 -16.41 25.30
C TYR A 118 -12.32 -16.88 24.90
N LEU A 119 -13.05 -16.11 24.08
CA LEU A 119 -14.39 -16.50 23.64
C LEU A 119 -14.36 -17.79 22.81
N LEU A 120 -13.43 -17.93 21.86
CA LEU A 120 -13.28 -19.15 21.07
C LEU A 120 -12.90 -20.38 21.90
N ALA A 121 -12.24 -20.20 23.05
CA ALA A 121 -11.97 -21.29 23.98
C ALA A 121 -13.22 -21.74 24.75
N MET A 122 -14.26 -20.91 24.82
CA MET A 122 -15.55 -21.24 25.44
C MET A 122 -16.55 -21.83 24.45
N GLU A 123 -16.28 -21.76 23.15
CA GLU A 123 -17.15 -22.30 22.11
C GLU A 123 -17.15 -23.82 22.10
N ASN A 124 -18.32 -24.40 21.76
CA ASN A 124 -18.45 -25.82 21.50
C ASN A 124 -18.43 -26.07 19.99
N TRP A 125 -17.38 -26.73 19.50
CA TRP A 125 -17.23 -27.06 18.08
C TRP A 125 -17.98 -28.33 17.66
N GLY A 126 -18.88 -28.87 18.49
CA GLY A 126 -19.68 -30.06 18.18
C GLY A 126 -20.47 -29.93 16.87
N GLU A 127 -21.05 -28.75 16.60
CA GLU A 127 -21.74 -28.45 15.33
C GLU A 127 -20.81 -28.42 14.10
N VAL A 128 -19.49 -28.40 14.29
CA VAL A 128 -18.52 -28.56 13.20
C VAL A 128 -18.08 -30.02 13.10
N MET A 129 -17.82 -30.65 14.24
CA MET A 129 -17.25 -31.99 14.32
C MET A 129 -18.24 -33.12 14.04
N CYS A 130 -19.54 -32.87 14.20
CA CYS A 130 -20.60 -33.84 13.93
C CYS A 130 -21.17 -33.75 12.51
N GLU A 131 -20.70 -32.80 11.70
CA GLU A 131 -21.17 -32.62 10.32
C GLU A 131 -20.46 -33.58 9.35
N ASP A 132 -21.23 -34.16 8.44
CA ASP A 132 -20.72 -35.05 7.39
C ASP A 132 -20.46 -34.32 6.06
N ASP A 133 -21.06 -33.14 5.89
CA ASP A 133 -20.89 -32.29 4.71
C ASP A 133 -19.80 -31.22 4.94
N PRO A 134 -18.74 -31.16 4.10
CA PRO A 134 -17.66 -30.20 4.27
C PRO A 134 -18.08 -28.73 4.14
N GLU A 135 -19.11 -28.42 3.33
CA GLU A 135 -19.60 -27.05 3.16
C GLU A 135 -20.31 -26.60 4.44
N GLU A 136 -21.21 -27.42 4.99
CA GLU A 136 -21.91 -27.11 6.25
C GLU A 136 -20.96 -27.06 7.45
N ALA A 137 -20.03 -28.02 7.56
CA ALA A 137 -19.01 -28.01 8.62
C ALA A 137 -18.21 -26.69 8.62
N TYR A 138 -17.80 -26.22 7.43
CA TYR A 138 -17.09 -24.94 7.30
C TYR A 138 -18.00 -23.74 7.57
N ASN A 139 -19.26 -23.77 7.12
CA ASN A 139 -20.23 -22.70 7.37
C ASN A 139 -20.51 -22.52 8.87
N ASN A 140 -20.67 -23.61 9.61
CA ASN A 140 -20.81 -23.60 11.06
C ASN A 140 -19.56 -23.00 11.72
N PHE A 141 -18.37 -23.45 11.31
CA PHE A 141 -17.10 -22.92 11.81
C PHE A 141 -16.95 -21.41 11.59
N ILE A 142 -17.12 -20.96 10.34
CA ILE A 142 -16.86 -19.56 9.98
C ILE A 142 -17.93 -18.63 10.56
N THR A 143 -19.16 -19.10 10.72
CA THR A 143 -20.25 -18.34 11.37
C THR A 143 -19.92 -18.09 12.83
N THR A 144 -19.57 -19.13 13.59
CA THR A 144 -19.16 -19.02 15.01
C THR A 144 -17.90 -18.17 15.18
N PHE A 145 -16.88 -18.39 14.34
CA PHE A 145 -15.67 -17.58 14.36
C PHE A 145 -15.97 -16.11 14.10
N THR A 146 -16.74 -15.82 13.04
CA THR A 146 -17.05 -14.45 12.62
C THR A 146 -17.93 -13.73 13.65
N HIS A 147 -18.85 -14.44 14.31
CA HIS A 147 -19.65 -13.91 15.41
C HIS A 147 -18.75 -13.37 16.54
N ASN A 148 -17.86 -14.20 17.06
CA ASN A 148 -16.90 -13.83 18.11
C ASN A 148 -15.92 -12.74 17.66
N TYR A 149 -15.48 -12.80 16.40
CA TYR A 149 -14.61 -11.79 15.82
C TYR A 149 -15.30 -10.42 15.69
N ASN A 150 -16.60 -10.39 15.39
CA ASN A 150 -17.38 -9.15 15.33
C ASN A 150 -17.58 -8.52 16.71
N ILE A 151 -17.77 -9.34 17.75
CA ILE A 151 -17.89 -8.88 19.14
C ILE A 151 -16.58 -8.25 19.62
N THR A 152 -15.47 -8.96 19.45
CA THR A 152 -14.18 -8.60 20.06
C THR A 152 -13.38 -7.60 19.23
N CYS A 153 -13.46 -7.71 17.91
CA CYS A 153 -12.76 -6.85 16.94
C CYS A 153 -13.76 -6.06 16.08
N PRO A 154 -14.57 -5.17 16.68
CA PRO A 154 -15.62 -4.45 15.96
C PRO A 154 -15.05 -3.49 14.91
N LYS A 155 -15.86 -3.23 13.89
CA LYS A 155 -15.58 -2.26 12.84
C LYS A 155 -15.69 -0.83 13.39
N TYR A 156 -14.80 0.04 12.93
CA TYR A 156 -14.83 1.46 13.24
C TYR A 156 -14.22 2.30 12.10
N TRP A 157 -14.59 3.57 12.05
CA TRP A 157 -14.05 4.51 11.06
C TRP A 157 -12.72 5.08 11.52
N LYS A 158 -11.65 4.80 10.78
CA LYS A 158 -10.31 5.35 11.01
C LYS A 158 -10.01 6.47 10.03
N SER A 159 -9.67 7.64 10.57
CA SER A 159 -9.18 8.76 9.77
C SER A 159 -7.74 8.55 9.33
N ILE A 160 -7.52 8.50 8.02
CA ILE A 160 -6.20 8.39 7.40
C ILE A 160 -5.70 9.79 7.08
N SER A 161 -4.58 10.18 7.67
CA SER A 161 -3.80 11.33 7.20
C SER A 161 -2.56 10.86 6.47
N CYS A 162 -2.16 11.61 5.44
CA CYS A 162 -0.81 11.54 4.89
C CYS A 162 0.16 11.74 6.06
N LYS A 163 0.89 10.69 6.44
CA LYS A 163 1.92 10.80 7.47
C LYS A 163 3.03 11.64 6.87
N LYS A 164 3.13 12.92 7.26
CA LYS A 164 4.37 13.66 7.07
C LYS A 164 5.47 12.90 7.82
N ASP A 165 6.64 12.79 7.21
CA ASP A 165 7.76 12.22 7.95
C ASP A 165 8.06 13.10 9.16
N ASN A 166 8.29 12.46 10.32
CA ASN A 166 8.51 13.16 11.57
C ASN A 166 9.73 14.12 11.52
N TYR A 167 10.65 13.94 10.56
CA TYR A 167 11.78 14.86 10.41
C TYR A 167 11.38 16.22 9.82
N GLU A 168 10.25 16.35 9.12
CA GLU A 168 9.78 17.64 8.60
C GLU A 168 9.38 18.63 9.70
N SER A 169 9.06 18.11 10.89
CA SER A 169 8.81 18.89 12.11
C SER A 169 10.08 19.23 12.89
N ASP A 170 11.28 18.95 12.36
CA ASP A 170 12.53 19.37 12.97
C ASP A 170 12.55 20.90 13.18
N ARG A 171 12.98 21.33 14.37
CA ARG A 171 12.95 22.75 14.78
C ARG A 171 13.75 23.64 13.83
N GLY A 172 14.87 23.14 13.29
CA GLY A 172 15.71 23.87 12.34
C GLY A 172 14.99 24.08 11.00
N ILE A 173 14.25 23.08 10.52
CA ILE A 173 13.45 23.18 9.29
C ILE A 173 12.31 24.18 9.47
N VAL A 174 11.54 24.05 10.56
CA VAL A 174 10.39 24.93 10.85
C VAL A 174 10.85 26.39 10.97
N HIS A 175 11.94 26.63 11.71
CA HIS A 175 12.53 27.96 11.86
C HIS A 175 12.98 28.55 10.52
N CYS A 176 13.72 27.79 9.71
CA CYS A 176 14.17 28.27 8.39
C CYS A 176 13.01 28.52 7.41
N LYS A 177 11.93 27.73 7.47
CA LYS A 177 10.71 27.96 6.66
C LYS A 177 10.02 29.27 7.04
N ALA A 178 9.88 29.54 8.35
CA ALA A 178 9.30 30.78 8.84
C ALA A 178 10.13 32.00 8.40
N LEU A 179 11.44 31.97 8.63
CA LEU A 179 12.35 33.03 8.18
C LEU A 179 12.29 33.25 6.67
N LEU A 180 12.29 32.19 5.87
CA LEU A 180 12.20 32.30 4.42
C LEU A 180 10.87 32.91 3.95
N SER A 181 9.76 32.59 4.64
CA SER A 181 8.45 33.18 4.34
C SER A 181 8.47 34.69 4.58
N ILE A 182 9.03 35.11 5.72
CA ILE A 182 9.12 36.51 6.09
C ILE A 182 10.03 37.25 5.09
N LEU A 183 11.23 36.72 4.79
CA LEU A 183 12.18 37.33 3.86
C LEU A 183 11.64 37.50 2.43
N LYS A 184 10.70 36.66 2.00
CA LYS A 184 10.03 36.79 0.69
C LYS A 184 9.01 37.93 0.65
N GLN A 185 8.49 38.33 1.82
CA GLN A 185 7.50 39.39 1.95
C GLN A 185 8.15 40.75 2.26
N SER A 186 9.43 40.76 2.62
CA SER A 186 10.21 41.97 2.90
C SER A 186 10.38 42.85 1.67
N LYS A 187 10.28 44.18 1.86
CA LYS A 187 10.56 45.20 0.85
C LYS A 187 11.87 45.93 1.19
N PRO A 188 12.58 46.51 0.21
CA PRO A 188 13.76 47.34 0.46
C PRO A 188 13.42 48.52 1.39
N ASN A 189 14.32 48.85 2.31
CA ASN A 189 14.21 49.99 3.21
C ASN A 189 15.57 50.68 3.36
N GLU A 190 15.65 51.78 4.12
CA GLU A 190 16.89 52.55 4.34
C GLU A 190 18.06 51.69 4.85
N ASN A 191 17.75 50.58 5.53
CA ASN A 191 18.74 49.67 6.12
C ASN A 191 19.02 48.41 5.27
N ASN A 192 18.24 48.11 4.23
CA ASN A 192 18.46 46.95 3.36
C ASN A 192 18.12 47.26 1.91
N SER A 193 19.13 47.16 1.07
CA SER A 193 18.94 47.18 -0.37
C SER A 193 18.21 45.91 -0.84
N GLN A 194 17.64 45.98 -2.06
CA GLN A 194 17.07 44.81 -2.72
C GLN A 194 18.09 43.66 -2.88
N GLN A 195 19.38 43.98 -3.06
CA GLN A 195 20.45 42.99 -3.16
C GLN A 195 20.71 42.28 -1.82
N ASP A 196 20.61 42.99 -0.70
CA ASP A 196 20.79 42.42 0.65
C ASP A 196 19.69 41.43 1.01
N ILE A 197 18.44 41.76 0.67
CA ILE A 197 17.28 40.88 0.86
C ILE A 197 17.46 39.59 0.04
N LEU A 198 17.89 39.70 -1.22
CA LEU A 198 18.17 38.54 -2.08
C LEU A 198 19.32 37.67 -1.53
N ALA A 199 20.38 38.28 -1.00
CA ALA A 199 21.48 37.57 -0.36
C ALA A 199 21.01 36.82 0.92
N LYS A 200 20.18 37.45 1.74
CA LYS A 200 19.56 36.85 2.93
C LYS A 200 18.64 35.69 2.55
N ILE A 201 17.82 35.81 1.51
CA ILE A 201 16.99 34.72 0.97
C ILE A 201 17.87 33.55 0.53
N LYS A 202 18.98 33.81 -0.20
CA LYS A 202 19.91 32.76 -0.65
C LYS A 202 20.57 32.04 0.52
N LYS A 203 20.97 32.78 1.56
CA LYS A 203 21.52 32.24 2.82
C LYS A 203 20.50 31.37 3.56
N CYS A 204 19.26 31.86 3.72
CA CYS A 204 18.18 31.12 4.38
C CYS A 204 17.79 29.85 3.61
N LYS A 205 17.73 29.89 2.27
CA LYS A 205 17.53 28.69 1.43
C LYS A 205 18.63 27.66 1.64
N ARG A 206 19.89 28.09 1.76
CA ARG A 206 21.03 27.18 2.03
C ARG A 206 20.93 26.56 3.42
N GLN A 207 20.59 27.35 4.44
CA GLN A 207 20.39 26.86 5.80
C GLN A 207 19.22 25.87 5.87
N LEU A 208 18.11 26.17 5.20
CA LEU A 208 16.96 25.27 5.10
C LEU A 208 17.34 23.91 4.48
N ARG A 209 18.12 23.90 3.38
CA ARG A 209 18.62 22.67 2.77
C ARG A 209 19.49 21.86 3.74
N LYS A 210 20.46 22.52 4.40
CA LYS A 210 21.32 21.86 5.40
C LYS A 210 20.51 21.26 6.55
N ALA A 211 19.54 22.00 7.08
CA ALA A 211 18.67 21.52 8.15
C ALA A 211 17.84 20.30 7.69
N HIS A 212 17.31 20.36 6.47
CA HIS A 212 16.58 19.24 5.87
C HIS A 212 17.45 17.99 5.71
N ASP A 213 18.65 18.14 5.12
CA ASP A 213 19.57 17.04 4.91
C ASP A 213 20.00 16.40 6.24
N GLN A 214 20.29 17.21 7.26
CA GLN A 214 20.70 16.71 8.56
C GLN A 214 19.54 16.00 9.28
N ALA A 215 18.34 16.58 9.28
CA ALA A 215 17.18 15.98 9.91
C ALA A 215 16.80 14.66 9.24
N MET A 216 16.83 14.62 7.90
CA MET A 216 16.57 13.40 7.12
C MET A 216 17.63 12.32 7.39
N LYS A 217 18.91 12.67 7.42
CA LYS A 217 20.01 11.75 7.78
C LYS A 217 19.81 11.17 9.18
N ASN A 218 19.55 12.01 10.18
CA ASN A 218 19.36 11.58 11.55
C ASN A 218 18.15 10.65 11.68
N TYR A 219 17.03 11.02 11.05
CA TYR A 219 15.80 10.24 11.05
C TYR A 219 15.98 8.86 10.39
N ASN A 220 16.54 8.82 9.18
CA ASN A 220 16.79 7.57 8.47
C ASN A 220 17.80 6.69 9.23
N SER A 221 18.86 7.28 9.77
CA SER A 221 19.85 6.54 10.58
C SER A 221 19.24 5.92 11.82
N LYS A 222 18.39 6.67 12.54
CA LYS A 222 17.66 6.15 13.70
C LYS A 222 16.75 4.99 13.30
N LYS A 223 15.99 5.15 12.21
CA LYS A 223 15.06 4.14 11.70
C LYS A 223 15.75 2.84 11.31
N ILE A 224 16.95 2.93 10.72
CA ILE A 224 17.77 1.75 10.37
C ILE A 224 18.28 1.05 11.63
N ARG A 225 18.77 1.81 12.63
CA ARG A 225 19.29 1.25 13.89
C ARG A 225 18.22 0.54 14.71
N GLU A 226 16.99 1.05 14.69
CA GLU A 226 15.86 0.52 15.46
C GLU A 226 15.07 -0.56 14.70
N ALA A 227 15.47 -0.91 13.47
CA ALA A 227 14.74 -1.86 12.64
C ALA A 227 15.04 -3.32 13.00
N ASN A 228 13.99 -4.13 13.16
CA ASN A 228 14.11 -5.59 13.29
C ASN A 228 14.75 -6.25 12.06
N ASN A 229 14.65 -5.64 10.87
CA ASN A 229 15.32 -6.09 9.65
C ASN A 229 15.99 -4.91 8.94
N VAL A 230 17.29 -4.77 9.19
CA VAL A 230 18.14 -3.67 8.69
C VAL A 230 18.15 -3.59 7.17
N SER A 231 18.30 -4.74 6.48
CA SER A 231 18.39 -4.78 5.01
C SER A 231 17.09 -4.31 4.35
N LYS A 232 15.95 -4.85 4.82
CA LYS A 232 14.62 -4.48 4.32
C LYS A 232 14.34 -2.99 4.55
N GLU A 233 14.66 -2.48 5.75
CA GLU A 233 14.42 -1.08 6.07
C GLU A 233 15.32 -0.14 5.27
N THR A 234 16.58 -0.50 5.07
CA THR A 234 17.52 0.24 4.22
C THR A 234 17.00 0.31 2.78
N TRP A 235 16.54 -0.82 2.21
CA TRP A 235 15.94 -0.85 0.88
C TRP A 235 14.66 -0.02 0.77
N ASN A 236 13.83 0.00 1.81
CA ASN A 236 12.64 0.87 1.86
C ASN A 236 13.03 2.36 1.79
N ILE A 237 14.05 2.76 2.54
CA ILE A 237 14.57 4.14 2.53
C ILE A 237 15.15 4.48 1.15
N ILE A 238 15.95 3.60 0.55
CA ILE A 238 16.50 3.81 -0.80
C ILE A 238 15.37 3.98 -1.82
N LYS A 239 14.37 3.09 -1.81
CA LYS A 239 13.21 3.18 -2.72
C LYS A 239 12.52 4.52 -2.57
N LYS A 240 12.27 4.95 -1.34
CA LYS A 240 11.65 6.24 -1.03
C LYS A 240 12.47 7.43 -1.53
N LEU A 241 13.79 7.42 -1.32
CA LEU A 241 14.67 8.48 -1.81
C LEU A 241 14.79 8.51 -3.34
N LYS A 242 14.67 7.35 -4.00
CA LYS A 242 14.63 7.25 -5.47
C LYS A 242 13.30 7.68 -6.07
N THR A 243 12.19 7.60 -5.33
CA THR A 243 10.86 8.03 -5.79
C THR A 243 10.65 9.51 -5.47
N THR A 244 10.97 10.39 -6.42
CA THR A 244 10.93 11.86 -6.26
C THR A 244 9.53 12.47 -6.18
N ARG A 245 8.48 11.65 -6.14
CA ARG A 245 7.09 12.10 -5.98
C ARG A 245 6.47 11.21 -4.93
N GLU A 246 5.89 11.83 -3.90
CA GLU A 246 4.86 11.16 -3.10
C GLU A 246 3.88 10.56 -4.11
N SER A 247 3.85 9.22 -4.18
CA SER A 247 2.75 8.54 -4.84
C SER A 247 1.51 8.91 -4.03
N LYS A 248 0.80 9.95 -4.48
CA LYS A 248 -0.66 9.95 -4.36
C LYS A 248 -1.08 8.54 -4.76
N ILE A 249 -1.95 7.91 -3.97
CA ILE A 249 -2.53 6.61 -4.33
C ILE A 249 -2.93 6.75 -5.80
N ASP A 250 -2.20 6.08 -6.70
CA ASP A 250 -2.41 6.21 -8.14
C ASP A 250 -3.83 5.69 -8.34
N GLN A 251 -4.80 6.59 -8.50
CA GLN A 251 -6.14 6.20 -8.91
C GLN A 251 -5.95 5.50 -10.26
N ILE A 252 -6.23 4.21 -10.29
CA ILE A 252 -6.09 3.42 -11.51
C ILE A 252 -7.09 3.98 -12.51
N VAL A 253 -6.60 4.34 -13.69
CA VAL A 253 -7.42 4.81 -14.80
C VAL A 253 -7.40 3.73 -15.87
N LEU A 254 -8.58 3.24 -16.26
CA LEU A 254 -8.73 2.29 -17.35
C LEU A 254 -9.47 2.92 -18.52
N ASN A 255 -9.24 2.40 -19.72
CA ASN A 255 -10.08 2.73 -20.87
C ASN A 255 -11.34 1.87 -20.85
N ILE A 256 -12.50 2.50 -20.61
CA ILE A 256 -13.81 1.86 -20.62
C ILE A 256 -14.60 2.48 -21.78
N GLN A 257 -14.96 1.67 -22.78
CA GLN A 257 -15.71 2.12 -23.97
C GLN A 257 -15.09 3.33 -24.69
N GLY A 258 -13.75 3.36 -24.80
CA GLY A 258 -13.02 4.44 -25.48
C GLY A 258 -12.80 5.70 -24.63
N LYS A 259 -13.20 5.70 -23.34
CA LYS A 259 -13.00 6.82 -22.42
C LYS A 259 -12.18 6.42 -21.20
N PRO A 260 -11.23 7.25 -20.74
CA PRO A 260 -10.54 7.02 -19.49
C PRO A 260 -11.51 7.16 -18.30
N CYS A 261 -11.55 6.15 -17.45
CA CYS A 261 -12.39 6.09 -16.26
C CYS A 261 -11.54 5.78 -15.02
N ASN A 262 -11.78 6.51 -13.94
CA ASN A 262 -11.11 6.34 -12.65
C ASN A 262 -12.10 6.09 -11.49
N ASP A 263 -13.37 5.80 -11.81
CA ASP A 263 -14.36 5.44 -10.80
C ASP A 263 -14.00 4.09 -10.16
N PRO A 264 -13.80 4.02 -8.83
CA PRO A 264 -13.32 2.81 -8.18
C PRO A 264 -14.20 1.58 -8.40
N LYS A 265 -15.53 1.74 -8.45
CA LYS A 265 -16.46 0.62 -8.59
C LYS A 265 -16.44 0.09 -10.02
N LEU A 266 -16.51 0.98 -11.01
CA LEU A 266 -16.42 0.59 -12.43
C LEU A 266 -15.07 -0.05 -12.75
N VAL A 267 -13.97 0.55 -12.29
CA VAL A 267 -12.62 0.01 -12.50
C VAL A 267 -12.49 -1.38 -11.86
N SER A 268 -13.00 -1.58 -10.64
CA SER A 268 -12.97 -2.89 -9.97
C SER A 268 -13.79 -3.94 -10.71
N ASN A 269 -14.96 -3.58 -11.23
CA ASN A 269 -15.80 -4.49 -12.02
C ASN A 269 -15.12 -4.91 -13.32
N VAL A 270 -14.47 -3.97 -14.04
CA VAL A 270 -13.73 -4.29 -15.27
C VAL A 270 -12.58 -5.26 -14.99
N PHE A 271 -11.85 -5.08 -13.90
CA PHE A 271 -10.82 -6.06 -13.50
C PHE A 271 -11.42 -7.43 -13.16
N ASN A 272 -12.52 -7.46 -12.41
CA ASN A 272 -13.18 -8.71 -12.03
C ASN A 272 -13.65 -9.49 -13.26
N GLU A 273 -14.34 -8.82 -14.18
CA GLU A 273 -14.80 -9.39 -15.45
C GLU A 273 -13.63 -9.89 -16.30
N TYR A 274 -12.59 -9.07 -16.45
CA TYR A 274 -11.40 -9.45 -17.20
C TYR A 274 -10.75 -10.72 -16.61
N TYR A 275 -10.44 -10.73 -15.32
CA TYR A 275 -9.74 -11.86 -14.70
C TYR A 275 -10.59 -13.14 -14.65
N ALA A 276 -11.90 -13.03 -14.43
CA ALA A 276 -12.80 -14.18 -14.44
C ALA A 276 -12.91 -14.84 -15.83
N ASN A 277 -12.83 -14.04 -16.89
CA ASN A 277 -13.00 -14.53 -18.27
C ASN A 277 -11.70 -15.02 -18.92
N VAL A 278 -10.52 -14.70 -18.37
CA VAL A 278 -9.22 -15.15 -18.95
C VAL A 278 -9.17 -16.68 -19.11
N PRO A 279 -9.49 -17.51 -18.10
CA PRO A 279 -9.44 -18.97 -18.26
C PRO A 279 -10.46 -19.52 -19.27
N ILE A 280 -11.63 -18.89 -19.36
CA ILE A 280 -12.69 -19.28 -20.30
C ILE A 280 -12.23 -19.05 -21.73
N ALA A 281 -11.69 -17.86 -22.01
CA ALA A 281 -11.15 -17.52 -23.33
C ALA A 281 -9.99 -18.43 -23.76
N ILE A 282 -9.14 -18.85 -22.82
CA ILE A 282 -8.06 -19.83 -23.08
C ILE A 282 -8.67 -21.18 -23.47
N LYS A 283 -9.64 -21.68 -22.71
CA LYS A 283 -10.29 -22.97 -22.99
C LYS A 283 -11.00 -22.97 -24.35
N GLU A 284 -11.74 -21.91 -24.67
CA GLU A 284 -12.39 -21.75 -25.97
C GLU A 284 -11.39 -21.71 -27.13
N LYS A 285 -10.23 -21.10 -26.92
CA LYS A 285 -9.16 -21.03 -27.92
C LYS A 285 -8.48 -22.38 -28.16
N LEU A 286 -8.25 -23.17 -27.10
CA LEU A 286 -7.58 -24.45 -27.18
C LEU A 286 -8.46 -25.54 -27.83
N GLY A 287 -9.77 -25.50 -27.57
CA GLY A 287 -10.71 -26.54 -27.99
C GLY A 287 -10.42 -27.91 -27.35
N ASP A 288 -11.26 -28.90 -27.63
CA ASP A 288 -11.02 -30.28 -27.20
C ASP A 288 -9.98 -30.93 -28.12
N THR A 289 -8.73 -30.96 -27.66
CA THR A 289 -7.62 -31.58 -28.38
C THR A 289 -7.25 -32.91 -27.72
N PRO A 290 -7.73 -34.04 -28.25
CA PRO A 290 -7.33 -35.34 -27.73
C PRO A 290 -5.84 -35.54 -27.95
N PHE A 291 -5.11 -35.78 -26.86
CA PHE A 291 -3.71 -36.20 -26.91
C PHE A 291 -3.65 -37.67 -26.45
N ASN A 292 -3.04 -38.54 -27.25
CA ASN A 292 -2.88 -39.93 -26.89
C ASN A 292 -1.75 -40.05 -25.86
N PHE A 293 -2.02 -40.59 -24.68
CA PHE A 293 -1.02 -40.81 -23.63
C PHE A 293 -0.47 -42.25 -23.61
N ASP A 294 -0.96 -43.15 -24.47
CA ASP A 294 -0.66 -44.59 -24.44
C ASP A 294 0.83 -44.93 -24.59
N HIS A 295 1.58 -44.04 -25.24
CA HIS A 295 3.02 -44.16 -25.43
C HIS A 295 3.84 -43.62 -24.25
N ILE A 296 3.27 -42.72 -23.44
CA ILE A 296 3.90 -42.19 -22.25
C ILE A 296 3.73 -43.22 -21.14
N LYS A 297 4.81 -43.92 -20.77
CA LYS A 297 4.78 -44.91 -19.68
C LYS A 297 4.16 -44.30 -18.42
N ASN A 298 3.08 -44.93 -17.94
CA ASN A 298 2.54 -44.64 -16.62
C ASN A 298 3.63 -44.82 -15.56
N ILE A 299 3.70 -43.87 -14.64
CA ILE A 299 4.58 -43.96 -13.47
C ILE A 299 3.92 -44.94 -12.49
N ASP A 300 4.62 -46.01 -12.09
CA ASP A 300 4.10 -47.04 -11.18
C ASP A 300 3.89 -46.54 -9.72
N SER A 301 4.36 -45.32 -9.42
CA SER A 301 4.26 -44.70 -8.10
C SER A 301 2.97 -43.88 -7.97
N SER A 302 2.05 -44.34 -7.13
CA SER A 302 0.85 -43.59 -6.74
C SER A 302 1.09 -42.72 -5.50
N ILE A 303 0.25 -41.71 -5.31
CA ILE A 303 0.19 -40.88 -4.09
C ILE A 303 -1.10 -41.21 -3.34
N TYR A 304 -0.98 -41.42 -2.02
CA TYR A 304 -2.11 -41.57 -1.11
C TYR A 304 -2.01 -40.52 -0.02
N LEU A 305 -3.14 -39.90 0.31
CA LEU A 305 -3.23 -38.92 1.39
C LEU A 305 -3.83 -39.61 2.62
N GLU A 306 -3.10 -39.60 3.73
CA GLU A 306 -3.64 -39.99 5.03
C GLU A 306 -4.41 -38.81 5.65
N LYS A 307 -5.23 -39.11 6.66
CA LYS A 307 -5.93 -38.07 7.43
C LYS A 307 -4.90 -37.19 8.14
N CYS A 308 -5.04 -35.88 7.99
CA CYS A 308 -4.24 -34.89 8.69
C CYS A 308 -4.49 -34.95 10.20
N THR A 309 -3.43 -34.74 10.97
CA THR A 309 -3.46 -34.62 12.42
C THR A 309 -3.55 -33.15 12.85
N GLU A 310 -4.02 -32.91 14.07
CA GLU A 310 -4.05 -31.55 14.66
C GLU A 310 -2.66 -30.92 14.72
N LYS A 311 -1.62 -31.73 14.94
CA LYS A 311 -0.23 -31.29 14.97
C LYS A 311 0.20 -30.74 13.59
N GLU A 312 -0.11 -31.45 12.52
CA GLU A 312 0.22 -31.00 11.15
C GLU A 312 -0.52 -29.71 10.79
N VAL A 313 -1.80 -29.60 11.18
CA VAL A 313 -2.58 -28.36 10.97
C VAL A 313 -1.99 -27.20 11.77
N LEU A 314 -1.60 -27.42 13.02
CA LEU A 314 -0.92 -26.42 13.85
C LEU A 314 0.40 -25.95 13.21
N GLU A 315 1.25 -26.89 12.79
CA GLU A 315 2.51 -26.60 12.12
C GLU A 315 2.30 -25.84 10.81
N ALA A 316 1.28 -26.22 10.02
CA ALA A 316 0.92 -25.52 8.79
C ALA A 316 0.51 -24.05 9.06
N ILE A 317 -0.27 -23.81 10.12
CA ILE A 317 -0.64 -22.45 10.55
C ILE A 317 0.60 -21.67 11.01
N ASP A 318 1.52 -22.31 11.74
CA ASP A 318 2.74 -21.67 12.23
C ASP A 318 3.72 -21.29 11.11
N MET A 319 3.77 -22.07 10.02
CA MET A 319 4.55 -21.72 8.83
C MET A 319 4.02 -20.48 8.09
N LEU A 320 2.75 -20.09 8.30
CA LEU A 320 2.19 -18.89 7.67
C LEU A 320 2.92 -17.62 8.14
N ALA A 321 3.36 -16.78 7.19
CA ALA A 321 3.91 -15.48 7.54
C ALA A 321 2.88 -14.63 8.30
N THR A 322 3.26 -14.07 9.45
CA THR A 322 2.41 -13.22 10.31
C THR A 322 2.15 -11.86 9.66
N LYS A 323 1.27 -11.85 8.66
CA LYS A 323 0.85 -10.68 7.89
C LYS A 323 -0.53 -10.20 8.34
N ASN A 324 -0.76 -8.88 8.23
CA ASN A 324 -2.04 -8.24 8.53
C ASN A 324 -2.98 -8.14 7.32
N SER A 325 -2.53 -8.56 6.13
CA SER A 325 -3.39 -8.63 4.95
C SER A 325 -4.47 -9.68 5.16
N ALA A 326 -5.71 -9.34 4.84
CA ALA A 326 -6.88 -10.20 4.96
C ALA A 326 -7.56 -10.38 3.59
N GLY A 327 -8.34 -11.45 3.47
CA GLY A 327 -9.18 -11.71 2.30
C GLY A 327 -10.56 -11.06 2.44
N ILE A 328 -11.54 -11.65 1.77
CA ILE A 328 -12.95 -11.21 1.79
C ILE A 328 -13.55 -11.31 3.21
N ASP A 329 -13.09 -12.28 3.99
CA ASP A 329 -13.50 -12.52 5.38
C ASP A 329 -12.97 -11.51 6.40
N GLU A 330 -12.05 -10.62 5.99
CA GLU A 330 -11.38 -9.63 6.86
C GLU A 330 -10.55 -10.27 8.01
N ILE A 331 -10.24 -11.57 7.89
CA ILE A 331 -9.41 -12.32 8.84
C ILE A 331 -7.98 -12.38 8.28
N SER A 332 -7.00 -12.02 9.09
CA SER A 332 -5.59 -12.04 8.70
C SER A 332 -4.84 -13.21 9.34
N ASN A 333 -3.68 -13.56 8.80
CA ASN A 333 -2.81 -14.58 9.42
C ASN A 333 -2.46 -14.24 10.87
N ARG A 334 -2.35 -12.94 11.20
CA ARG A 334 -2.14 -12.51 12.58
C ARG A 334 -3.31 -12.87 13.50
N VAL A 335 -4.54 -12.73 13.01
CA VAL A 335 -5.75 -13.04 13.79
C VAL A 335 -5.83 -14.55 13.99
N LEU A 336 -5.69 -15.35 12.92
CA LEU A 336 -5.66 -16.81 13.03
C LEU A 336 -4.61 -17.29 14.04
N LYS A 337 -3.38 -16.75 13.94
CA LYS A 337 -2.28 -17.12 14.84
C LYS A 337 -2.52 -16.79 16.32
N SER A 338 -3.42 -15.85 16.63
CA SER A 338 -3.72 -15.49 18.02
C SER A 338 -4.72 -16.42 18.70
N CYS A 339 -5.41 -17.26 17.92
CA CYS A 339 -6.41 -18.21 18.41
C CYS A 339 -6.21 -19.62 17.85
N THR A 340 -4.99 -19.96 17.41
CA THR A 340 -4.72 -21.23 16.71
C THR A 340 -5.14 -22.44 17.53
N GLN A 341 -4.80 -22.48 18.83
CA GLN A 341 -5.06 -23.65 19.68
C GLN A 341 -6.55 -24.01 19.75
N GLN A 342 -7.43 -23.02 19.58
CA GLN A 342 -8.88 -23.07 19.75
C GLN A 342 -9.56 -23.48 18.45
N VAL A 343 -8.92 -23.21 17.31
CA VAL A 343 -9.46 -23.51 15.98
C VAL A 343 -8.77 -24.71 15.30
N THR A 344 -7.65 -25.21 15.82
CA THR A 344 -6.93 -26.34 15.22
C THR A 344 -7.80 -27.59 15.10
N GLN A 345 -8.52 -27.98 16.16
CA GLN A 345 -9.37 -29.15 16.15
C GLN A 345 -10.49 -29.08 15.09
N PRO A 346 -11.36 -28.04 15.08
CA PRO A 346 -12.40 -27.95 14.05
C PRO A 346 -11.82 -27.85 12.63
N LEU A 347 -10.70 -27.13 12.43
CA LEU A 347 -10.05 -27.05 11.12
C LEU A 347 -9.48 -28.39 10.65
N THR A 348 -9.00 -29.23 11.58
CA THR A 348 -8.52 -30.58 11.27
C THR A 348 -9.67 -31.47 10.82
N CYS A 349 -10.80 -31.40 11.51
CA CYS A 349 -12.03 -32.10 11.11
C CYS A 349 -12.47 -31.68 9.71
N ILE A 350 -12.61 -30.37 9.46
CA ILE A 350 -13.02 -29.83 8.15
C ILE A 350 -12.04 -30.24 7.05
N THR A 351 -10.73 -30.19 7.30
CA THR A 351 -9.70 -30.55 6.33
C THR A 351 -9.80 -32.03 5.95
N ASN A 352 -9.96 -32.92 6.93
CA ASN A 352 -10.14 -34.35 6.67
C ASN A 352 -11.45 -34.65 5.93
N LEU A 353 -12.54 -33.97 6.28
CA LEU A 353 -13.81 -34.04 5.56
C LEU A 353 -13.64 -33.61 4.09
N CYS A 354 -12.95 -32.50 3.84
CA CYS A 354 -12.66 -32.03 2.49
C CYS A 354 -11.86 -33.05 1.67
N LEU A 355 -10.82 -33.63 2.28
CA LEU A 355 -9.97 -34.64 1.64
C LEU A 355 -10.73 -35.94 1.37
N GLU A 356 -11.53 -36.40 2.33
CA GLU A 356 -12.30 -37.65 2.22
C GLU A 356 -13.43 -37.56 1.18
N LYS A 357 -14.13 -36.42 1.14
CA LYS A 357 -15.26 -36.22 0.21
C LYS A 357 -14.84 -35.62 -1.13
N GLY A 358 -13.59 -35.16 -1.27
CA GLY A 358 -13.11 -34.46 -2.46
C GLY A 358 -13.83 -33.12 -2.70
N CYS A 359 -14.35 -32.49 -1.64
CA CYS A 359 -15.09 -31.22 -1.72
C CYS A 359 -14.29 -30.10 -1.05
N PHE A 360 -14.29 -28.92 -1.68
CA PHE A 360 -13.70 -27.71 -1.10
C PHE A 360 -14.81 -26.67 -0.87
N PRO A 361 -14.98 -26.15 0.36
CA PRO A 361 -16.05 -25.20 0.68
C PRO A 361 -16.04 -23.96 -0.22
N THR A 362 -17.22 -23.52 -0.62
CA THR A 362 -17.42 -22.41 -1.57
C THR A 362 -16.98 -21.09 -0.96
N ALA A 363 -17.24 -20.87 0.33
CA ALA A 363 -16.77 -19.70 1.06
C ALA A 363 -15.22 -19.55 1.05
N LEU A 364 -14.48 -20.66 0.90
CA LEU A 364 -13.01 -20.67 0.83
C LEU A 364 -12.45 -20.38 -0.57
N LYS A 365 -13.28 -20.49 -1.63
CA LYS A 365 -12.89 -20.24 -3.04
C LYS A 365 -12.79 -18.75 -3.36
N GLY A 366 -13.46 -17.90 -2.58
CA GLY A 366 -13.45 -16.45 -2.76
C GLY A 366 -12.09 -15.84 -2.46
N THR A 367 -11.64 -14.90 -3.32
CA THR A 367 -10.39 -14.18 -3.12
C THR A 367 -10.54 -12.69 -3.37
N LEU A 368 -9.84 -11.88 -2.57
CA LEU A 368 -9.75 -10.45 -2.79
C LEU A 368 -8.59 -10.17 -3.75
N ILE A 369 -8.87 -9.67 -4.95
CA ILE A 369 -7.85 -9.33 -5.95
C ILE A 369 -7.42 -7.87 -5.83
N THR A 370 -6.11 -7.64 -5.74
CA THR A 370 -5.50 -6.32 -5.89
C THR A 370 -4.73 -6.26 -7.22
N PRO A 371 -5.20 -5.48 -8.21
CA PRO A 371 -4.48 -5.30 -9.48
C PRO A 371 -3.15 -4.56 -9.26
N LEU A 372 -2.04 -5.18 -9.63
CA LEU A 372 -0.71 -4.59 -9.55
C LEU A 372 -0.14 -4.35 -10.94
N TYR A 373 0.09 -3.08 -11.29
CA TYR A 373 0.64 -2.71 -12.59
C TYR A 373 1.98 -3.41 -12.87
N LYS A 374 2.10 -4.02 -14.05
CA LYS A 374 3.27 -4.78 -14.49
C LYS A 374 4.15 -3.96 -15.44
N LYS A 375 3.65 -3.67 -16.65
CA LYS A 375 4.35 -2.93 -17.74
C LYS A 375 3.36 -2.54 -18.85
N SER A 376 3.77 -1.69 -19.79
CA SER A 376 3.00 -1.25 -20.98
C SER A 376 1.87 -0.25 -20.67
N ASP A 377 0.83 -0.20 -21.48
CA ASP A 377 -0.28 0.76 -21.34
C ASP A 377 -1.06 0.55 -20.02
N LYS A 378 -1.07 1.57 -19.15
CA LYS A 378 -1.80 1.57 -17.88
C LYS A 378 -3.32 1.56 -18.07
N LEU A 379 -3.82 1.91 -19.26
CA LEU A 379 -5.26 1.95 -19.51
C LEU A 379 -5.88 0.56 -19.75
N GLN A 380 -5.06 -0.50 -19.83
CA GLN A 380 -5.51 -1.84 -20.19
C GLN A 380 -5.40 -2.81 -19.00
N PRO A 381 -6.47 -3.58 -18.68
CA PRO A 381 -6.47 -4.48 -17.53
C PRO A 381 -5.43 -5.62 -17.65
N LYS A 382 -5.15 -6.10 -18.87
CA LYS A 382 -4.13 -7.14 -19.16
C LYS A 382 -2.71 -6.80 -18.66
N ASN A 383 -2.44 -5.52 -18.45
CA ASN A 383 -1.14 -5.01 -18.03
C ASN A 383 -0.98 -4.97 -16.50
N TYR A 384 -1.96 -5.51 -15.76
CA TYR A 384 -1.96 -5.62 -14.30
C TYR A 384 -2.00 -7.09 -13.87
N ARG A 385 -1.19 -7.43 -12.86
CA ARG A 385 -1.19 -8.74 -12.23
C ARG A 385 -2.31 -8.82 -11.18
N PRO A 386 -3.12 -9.88 -11.15
CA PRO A 386 -4.07 -10.11 -10.07
C PRO A 386 -3.33 -10.63 -8.83
N ILE A 387 -3.09 -9.77 -7.84
CA ILE A 387 -2.52 -10.21 -6.55
C ILE A 387 -3.66 -10.68 -5.66
N ALA A 388 -3.74 -11.99 -5.43
CA ALA A 388 -4.78 -12.60 -4.62
C ALA A 388 -4.47 -12.53 -3.12
N ALA A 389 -5.47 -12.10 -2.34
CA ALA A 389 -5.49 -12.19 -0.90
C ALA A 389 -6.61 -13.16 -0.48
N ASN A 390 -6.19 -14.39 -0.22
CA ASN A 390 -7.08 -15.47 0.22
C ASN A 390 -7.31 -15.41 1.74
N SER A 391 -8.43 -15.99 2.17
CA SER A 391 -8.66 -16.34 3.57
C SER A 391 -7.46 -17.09 4.13
N PRO A 392 -7.06 -16.85 5.41
CA PRO A 392 -6.02 -17.67 6.02
C PRO A 392 -6.37 -19.15 6.07
N PHE A 393 -7.67 -19.50 6.05
CA PHE A 393 -8.16 -20.88 6.06
C PHE A 393 -8.09 -21.57 4.68
N SER A 394 -7.90 -20.83 3.58
CA SER A 394 -7.77 -21.38 2.21
C SER A 394 -6.36 -21.28 1.61
N LYS A 395 -5.34 -21.02 2.44
CA LYS A 395 -3.96 -20.85 1.95
C LYS A 395 -3.27 -22.18 1.65
N GLY A 396 -3.50 -22.69 0.43
CA GLY A 396 -2.87 -23.92 -0.09
C GLY A 396 -1.57 -23.73 -0.88
N SER A 397 -0.85 -22.61 -0.74
CA SER A 397 0.24 -22.28 -1.68
C SER A 397 1.50 -23.16 -1.58
N ILE A 398 1.57 -24.08 -0.62
CA ILE A 398 2.73 -24.97 -0.47
C ILE A 398 2.68 -26.10 -1.50
N LEU A 399 1.50 -26.70 -1.72
CA LEU A 399 1.34 -27.84 -2.63
C LEU A 399 1.25 -27.44 -4.10
N GLY A 400 0.78 -26.22 -4.40
CA GLY A 400 0.58 -25.75 -5.78
C GLY A 400 1.80 -25.99 -6.70
N PRO A 401 3.03 -25.58 -6.32
CA PRO A 401 4.23 -25.86 -7.11
C PRO A 401 4.50 -27.35 -7.32
N TYR A 402 4.32 -28.20 -6.30
CA TYR A 402 4.54 -29.65 -6.42
C TYR A 402 3.50 -30.31 -7.30
N LEU A 403 2.22 -29.96 -7.13
CA LEU A 403 1.14 -30.47 -7.97
C LEU A 403 1.32 -30.04 -9.43
N PHE A 404 1.81 -28.83 -9.68
CA PHE A 404 2.13 -28.39 -11.02
C PHE A 404 3.27 -29.20 -11.65
N ILE A 405 4.32 -29.50 -10.89
CA ILE A 405 5.43 -30.36 -11.36
C ILE A 405 4.92 -31.76 -11.67
N ILE A 406 4.06 -32.34 -10.81
CA ILE A 406 3.44 -33.64 -11.06
C ILE A 406 2.58 -33.59 -12.33
N TYR A 407 1.78 -32.53 -12.48
CA TYR A 407 0.88 -32.31 -13.62
C TYR A 407 1.63 -32.21 -14.96
N THR A 408 2.84 -31.65 -14.95
CA THR A 408 3.66 -31.45 -16.16
C THR A 408 4.82 -32.44 -16.29
N ASN A 409 4.90 -33.45 -15.42
CA ASN A 409 6.05 -34.35 -15.32
C ASN A 409 6.33 -35.14 -16.62
N CYS A 410 5.31 -35.36 -17.45
CA CYS A 410 5.44 -36.09 -18.71
C CYS A 410 6.23 -35.33 -19.80
N ILE A 411 6.49 -34.03 -19.65
CA ILE A 411 7.20 -33.22 -20.66
C ILE A 411 8.57 -33.80 -20.99
N GLN A 412 9.35 -34.17 -19.96
CA GLN A 412 10.71 -34.67 -20.17
C GLN A 412 10.73 -35.98 -20.95
N GLN A 413 9.80 -36.89 -20.63
CA GLN A 413 9.67 -38.16 -21.32
C GLN A 413 9.20 -37.96 -22.78
N LEU A 414 8.20 -37.10 -23.01
CA LEU A 414 7.70 -36.77 -24.34
C LEU A 414 8.81 -36.20 -25.25
N VAL A 415 9.60 -35.25 -24.74
CA VAL A 415 10.68 -34.64 -25.52
C VAL A 415 11.80 -35.64 -25.80
N LYS A 416 12.11 -36.52 -24.83
CA LYS A 416 13.11 -37.58 -24.97
C LYS A 416 12.75 -38.60 -26.05
N GLU A 417 11.48 -39.00 -26.13
CA GLU A 417 10.98 -39.91 -27.18
C GLU A 417 11.05 -39.29 -28.59
N LEU A 418 11.10 -37.97 -28.68
CA LEU A 418 11.28 -37.21 -29.92
C LEU A 418 12.76 -36.90 -30.22
N GLY A 419 13.70 -37.49 -29.47
CA GLY A 419 15.14 -37.39 -29.72
C GLY A 419 15.79 -36.09 -29.24
N ALA A 420 15.20 -35.41 -28.26
CA ALA A 420 15.72 -34.17 -27.67
C ALA A 420 15.78 -34.24 -26.14
N GLU A 421 16.41 -33.24 -25.52
CA GLU A 421 16.48 -33.12 -24.07
C GLU A 421 15.66 -31.93 -23.57
N ALA A 422 14.96 -32.07 -22.44
CA ALA A 422 14.20 -31.00 -21.81
C ALA A 422 14.68 -30.71 -20.39
N ILE A 423 14.99 -29.45 -20.12
CA ILE A 423 15.27 -28.91 -18.78
C ILE A 423 14.06 -28.09 -18.37
N VAL A 424 13.34 -28.55 -17.35
CA VAL A 424 12.08 -27.94 -16.88
C VAL A 424 12.29 -27.34 -15.49
N TYR A 425 11.83 -26.11 -15.29
CA TYR A 425 11.76 -25.45 -14.00
C TYR A 425 10.41 -24.75 -13.85
N VAL A 426 9.48 -25.40 -13.15
CA VAL A 426 8.08 -24.94 -13.05
C VAL A 426 7.54 -24.66 -14.46
N ASP A 427 7.13 -23.43 -14.79
CA ASP A 427 6.58 -23.05 -16.09
C ASP A 427 7.64 -22.79 -17.16
N ASP A 428 8.90 -22.55 -16.78
CA ASP A 428 10.00 -22.29 -17.70
C ASP A 428 10.57 -23.63 -18.20
N THR A 429 10.48 -23.86 -19.51
CA THR A 429 10.96 -25.09 -20.17
C THR A 429 11.96 -24.75 -21.26
N ASN A 430 13.16 -25.34 -21.18
CA ASN A 430 14.20 -25.26 -22.20
C ASN A 430 14.32 -26.61 -22.90
N ILE A 431 14.37 -26.59 -24.23
CA ILE A 431 14.50 -27.80 -25.06
C ILE A 431 15.81 -27.69 -25.82
N ILE A 432 16.61 -28.75 -25.75
CA ILE A 432 17.89 -28.87 -26.43
C ILE A 432 17.70 -29.90 -27.54
N VAL A 433 17.86 -29.44 -28.78
CA VAL A 433 17.77 -30.25 -29.99
C VAL A 433 19.14 -30.28 -30.64
N THR A 434 19.58 -31.46 -31.06
CA THR A 434 20.87 -31.69 -31.71
C THR A 434 20.65 -32.47 -33.00
N ALA A 435 21.21 -31.98 -34.10
CA ALA A 435 21.17 -32.62 -35.41
C ALA A 435 22.46 -32.31 -36.18
N ASP A 436 22.77 -33.10 -37.20
CA ASP A 436 23.99 -32.94 -37.99
C ASP A 436 23.85 -31.82 -39.06
N ASP A 437 22.62 -31.49 -39.44
CA ASP A 437 22.31 -30.43 -40.40
C ASP A 437 21.18 -29.48 -39.94
N THR A 438 21.17 -28.26 -40.48
CA THR A 438 20.19 -27.23 -40.11
C THR A 438 18.76 -27.59 -40.54
N GLU A 439 18.57 -28.40 -41.58
CA GLU A 439 17.23 -28.78 -42.02
C GLU A 439 16.60 -29.78 -41.05
N GLU A 440 17.33 -30.83 -40.71
CA GLU A 440 16.98 -31.79 -39.68
C GLU A 440 16.72 -31.12 -38.33
N LEU A 441 17.60 -30.20 -37.91
CA LEU A 441 17.45 -29.46 -36.65
C LEU A 441 16.10 -28.75 -36.55
N PHE A 442 15.74 -27.99 -37.59
CA PHE A 442 14.49 -27.21 -37.60
C PHE A 442 13.27 -28.12 -37.76
N ASN A 443 13.35 -29.18 -38.57
CA ASN A 443 12.27 -30.16 -38.73
C ASN A 443 11.97 -30.90 -37.41
N GLN A 444 13.02 -31.32 -36.69
CA GLN A 444 12.89 -31.95 -35.39
C GLN A 444 12.32 -30.97 -34.36
N THR A 445 12.82 -29.72 -34.35
CA THR A 445 12.31 -28.67 -33.47
C THR A 445 10.81 -28.41 -33.71
N GLU A 446 10.38 -28.32 -34.97
CA GLU A 446 8.96 -28.13 -35.32
C GLU A 446 8.10 -29.31 -34.84
N LYS A 447 8.56 -30.54 -35.06
CA LYS A 447 7.88 -31.76 -34.59
C LYS A 447 7.68 -31.74 -33.08
N ILE A 448 8.71 -31.38 -32.31
CA ILE A 448 8.65 -31.27 -30.85
C ILE A 448 7.67 -30.18 -30.41
N LEU A 449 7.71 -29.00 -31.04
CA LEU A 449 6.80 -27.90 -30.70
C LEU A 449 5.34 -28.24 -31.02
N ARG A 450 5.06 -28.96 -32.11
CA ARG A 450 3.70 -29.46 -32.42
C ARG A 450 3.22 -30.45 -31.36
N ALA A 451 4.06 -31.39 -30.97
CA ALA A 451 3.73 -32.37 -29.93
C ALA A 451 3.44 -31.69 -28.59
N LEU A 452 4.30 -30.74 -28.17
CA LEU A 452 4.09 -29.98 -26.94
C LEU A 452 2.84 -29.10 -27.00
N LYS A 453 2.57 -28.45 -28.13
CA LYS A 453 1.34 -27.67 -28.32
C LYS A 453 0.10 -28.55 -28.09
N GLY A 454 0.07 -29.76 -28.66
CA GLY A 454 -1.02 -30.72 -28.46
C GLY A 454 -1.12 -31.21 -27.02
N PHE A 455 0.01 -31.53 -26.40
CA PHE A 455 0.09 -31.97 -25.00
C PHE A 455 -0.39 -30.88 -24.02
N PHE A 456 0.06 -29.64 -24.18
CA PHE A 456 -0.40 -28.55 -23.32
C PHE A 456 -1.88 -28.29 -23.51
N ALA A 457 -2.38 -28.33 -24.74
CA ALA A 457 -3.80 -28.12 -25.02
C ALA A 457 -4.69 -29.20 -24.38
N SER A 458 -4.28 -30.47 -24.39
CA SER A 458 -5.01 -31.56 -23.69
C SER A 458 -5.03 -31.38 -22.17
N LEU A 459 -4.04 -30.68 -21.63
CA LEU A 459 -3.96 -30.26 -20.23
C LEU A 459 -4.61 -28.89 -19.94
N ASN A 460 -5.36 -28.30 -20.89
CA ASN A 460 -5.91 -26.94 -20.77
C ASN A 460 -4.85 -25.86 -20.48
N LEU A 461 -3.62 -26.04 -20.97
CA LEU A 461 -2.51 -25.10 -20.87
C LEU A 461 -2.21 -24.47 -22.23
N GLU A 462 -1.86 -23.19 -22.24
CA GLU A 462 -1.47 -22.46 -23.45
C GLU A 462 0.02 -22.11 -23.44
N LEU A 463 0.71 -22.43 -24.55
CA LEU A 463 2.07 -21.97 -24.80
C LEU A 463 2.11 -20.45 -25.03
N ASN A 464 2.99 -19.76 -24.31
CA ASN A 464 3.18 -18.33 -24.48
C ASN A 464 4.13 -18.02 -25.67
N TRP A 465 3.57 -17.99 -26.88
CA TRP A 465 4.34 -17.75 -28.11
C TRP A 465 5.12 -16.42 -28.13
N GLU A 466 4.69 -15.38 -27.40
CA GLU A 466 5.44 -14.12 -27.31
C GLU A 466 6.73 -14.25 -26.49
N LYS A 467 6.79 -15.25 -25.60
CA LYS A 467 7.98 -15.53 -24.78
C LYS A 467 8.80 -16.70 -25.30
N THR A 468 8.23 -17.56 -26.14
CA THR A 468 8.96 -18.66 -26.76
C THR A 468 9.97 -18.11 -27.75
N VAL A 469 11.24 -18.39 -27.51
CA VAL A 469 12.37 -17.99 -28.35
C VAL A 469 13.25 -19.19 -28.64
N TYR A 470 14.00 -19.15 -29.74
CA TYR A 470 14.98 -20.20 -30.07
C TYR A 470 16.37 -19.61 -30.24
N MET A 471 17.40 -20.35 -29.86
CA MET A 471 18.79 -19.97 -30.07
C MET A 471 19.50 -21.10 -30.80
N THR A 472 20.23 -20.79 -31.88
CA THR A 472 21.05 -21.76 -32.60
C THR A 472 22.52 -21.63 -32.19
N PHE A 473 23.18 -22.76 -31.99
CA PHE A 473 24.62 -22.85 -31.75
C PHE A 473 25.27 -23.52 -32.95
N ASP A 474 25.68 -22.73 -33.92
CA ASP A 474 26.30 -23.18 -35.17
C ASP A 474 27.69 -22.53 -35.33
N ARG A 475 28.53 -23.12 -36.20
CA ARG A 475 29.80 -22.48 -36.64
C ARG A 475 29.57 -21.46 -37.75
N THR A 476 28.44 -21.56 -38.44
CA THR A 476 28.05 -20.76 -39.61
C THR A 476 26.66 -20.19 -39.37
N ARG A 477 26.58 -18.86 -39.30
CA ARG A 477 25.35 -18.16 -38.93
C ARG A 477 24.34 -18.22 -40.08
N GLU A 478 23.48 -19.23 -40.07
CA GLU A 478 22.35 -19.32 -40.99
C GLU A 478 21.14 -18.54 -40.46
N ASP A 479 20.47 -17.80 -41.34
CA ASP A 479 19.28 -16.98 -41.02
C ASP A 479 17.97 -17.73 -41.35
N LYS A 480 17.89 -18.98 -40.92
CA LYS A 480 16.64 -19.76 -41.03
C LYS A 480 15.69 -19.35 -39.90
N LYS A 481 14.43 -19.06 -40.26
CA LYS A 481 13.36 -18.72 -39.32
C LYS A 481 12.55 -19.95 -38.95
N LEU A 482 12.25 -20.09 -37.67
CA LEU A 482 11.34 -21.12 -37.18
C LEU A 482 9.90 -20.59 -37.24
N ILE A 483 9.05 -21.25 -38.03
CA ILE A 483 7.64 -20.86 -38.23
C ILE A 483 6.77 -22.05 -37.87
N LEU A 484 5.80 -21.85 -36.98
CA LEU A 484 4.83 -22.87 -36.61
C LEU A 484 3.41 -22.29 -36.71
N ASP A 485 2.55 -22.89 -37.53
CA ASP A 485 1.15 -22.47 -37.73
C ASP A 485 1.00 -20.94 -37.97
N ASN A 486 1.81 -20.40 -38.88
CA ASN A 486 1.92 -18.96 -39.20
C ASN A 486 2.47 -18.06 -38.07
N ILE A 487 2.95 -18.63 -36.97
CA ILE A 487 3.65 -17.91 -35.90
C ILE A 487 5.15 -17.98 -36.18
N THR A 488 5.77 -16.83 -36.41
CA THR A 488 7.23 -16.73 -36.46
C THR A 488 7.78 -16.66 -35.04
N ILE A 489 8.56 -17.66 -34.65
CA ILE A 489 9.22 -17.70 -33.35
C ILE A 489 10.46 -16.80 -33.42
N GLN A 490 10.69 -15.99 -32.39
CA GLN A 490 11.82 -15.07 -32.38
C GLN A 490 13.12 -15.80 -32.05
N ARG A 491 14.20 -15.42 -32.73
CA ARG A 491 15.57 -15.85 -32.45
C ARG A 491 16.18 -15.03 -31.31
#